data_AF-A0A0B8WZK2-F1
#
_entry.id   AF-A0A0B8WZK2-F1
#
_cell.length_a   1.000
_cell.length_b   1.000
_cell.length_c   1.000
_cell.angle_alpha   90.00
_cell.angle_beta   90.00
_cell.angle_gamma   90.00
#
_symmetry.space_group_name_H-M   'P 1'
#
loop_
_entity.id
_entity.type
_entity.pdbx_description
1 polymer ?
#
loop_
_entity_poly.entity_id
_entity_poly.type
_entity_poly.pdbx_seq_one_letter_code
_entity_poly.pdbx_strand_id
1 'polypeptide(L)'
;MTSSDTTFKKKELVMMAVLALVAMVLVTVAVVPSLRGKVKEAFVSSERNILAKVSGSLSPDGPRVTVLKIQSKNSLSVEVFSQGDGGELTLIAKLPLFEARDGYFLYKGNATNLALTDVDKDGSLEIVAPTYDDQMVPRLNIFRYNPNTKSFDRVTAPEGFETK
;
A
#
# COMPACT_ATOMS: atom_id res chain seq x y z
N MET A 1 -43.37 31.36 -41.55
CA MET A 1 -41.94 31.40 -41.19
C MET A 1 -41.81 32.26 -39.95
N THR A 2 -41.79 31.66 -38.76
CA THR A 2 -41.56 32.36 -37.50
C THR A 2 -40.06 32.46 -37.27
N SER A 3 -39.51 33.66 -37.40
CA SER A 3 -38.13 33.95 -37.00
C SER A 3 -38.03 33.88 -35.48
N SER A 4 -37.25 32.92 -34.98
CA SER A 4 -36.89 32.84 -33.57
C SER A 4 -35.82 33.89 -33.28
N ASP A 5 -36.21 35.02 -32.67
CA ASP A 5 -35.27 35.96 -32.06
C ASP A 5 -34.74 35.37 -30.74
N THR A 6 -33.66 34.59 -30.82
CA THR A 6 -32.89 34.19 -29.64
C THR A 6 -31.74 35.16 -29.43
N THR A 7 -32.05 36.35 -28.91
CA THR A 7 -31.01 37.26 -28.44
C THR A 7 -30.53 36.80 -27.06
N PHE A 8 -29.35 36.17 -26.99
CA PHE A 8 -28.75 35.74 -25.73
C PHE A 8 -28.61 36.91 -24.75
N LYS A 9 -29.04 36.72 -23.50
CA LYS A 9 -28.88 37.76 -22.48
C LYS A 9 -27.39 37.90 -22.14
N LYS A 10 -26.94 39.13 -21.82
CA LYS A 10 -25.53 39.41 -21.46
C LYS A 10 -24.97 38.43 -20.42
N LYS A 11 -25.78 38.00 -19.44
CA LYS A 11 -25.38 37.02 -18.42
C LYS A 11 -25.13 35.62 -18.98
N GLU A 12 -25.92 35.16 -19.94
CA GLU A 12 -25.74 33.87 -20.63
C GLU A 12 -24.48 33.90 -21.49
N LEU A 13 -24.25 35.02 -22.17
CA LEU A 13 -23.05 35.23 -22.99
C LEU A 13 -21.76 35.22 -22.13
N VAL A 14 -21.80 35.85 -20.95
CA VAL A 14 -20.71 35.79 -19.97
C VAL A 14 -20.52 34.36 -19.44
N MET A 15 -21.60 33.63 -19.13
CA MET A 15 -21.51 32.26 -18.64
C MET A 15 -20.92 31.31 -19.69
N MET A 16 -21.33 31.45 -20.96
CA MET A 16 -20.77 30.68 -22.08
C MET A 16 -19.29 30.98 -22.27
N ALA A 17 -18.86 32.24 -22.17
CA ALA A 17 -17.46 32.62 -22.27
C ALA A 17 -16.62 32.01 -21.14
N VAL A 18 -17.13 32.00 -19.90
CA VAL A 18 -16.45 31.37 -18.75
C VAL A 18 -16.36 29.86 -18.95
N LEU A 19 -17.43 29.20 -19.38
CA LEU A 19 -17.42 27.76 -19.64
C LEU A 19 -16.45 27.39 -20.77
N ALA A 20 -16.41 28.17 -21.85
CA ALA A 20 -15.47 27.97 -22.94
C ALA A 20 -14.02 28.11 -22.47
N LEU A 21 -13.74 29.08 -21.60
CA LEU A 21 -12.41 29.27 -21.03
C LEU A 21 -12.00 28.12 -20.12
N VAL A 22 -12.90 27.63 -19.27
CA VAL A 22 -12.67 26.45 -18.42
C VAL A 22 -12.43 25.21 -19.28
N ALA A 23 -13.25 24.99 -20.32
CA ALA A 23 -13.08 23.87 -21.24
C ALA A 23 -11.72 23.92 -21.96
N MET A 24 -11.30 25.10 -22.40
CA MET A 24 -10.00 25.30 -23.04
C MET A 24 -8.86 24.92 -22.09
N VAL A 25 -8.91 25.37 -20.83
CA VAL A 25 -7.91 25.01 -19.80
C VAL A 25 -7.87 23.51 -19.56
N LEU A 26 -9.03 22.85 -19.43
CA LEU A 26 -9.11 21.40 -19.23
C LEU A 26 -8.51 20.63 -20.41
N VAL A 27 -8.79 21.05 -21.65
CA VAL A 27 -8.22 20.44 -22.86
C VAL A 27 -6.71 20.64 -22.89
N THR A 28 -6.20 21.84 -22.56
CA THR A 28 -4.76 22.10 -22.48
C THR A 28 -4.08 21.18 -21.46
N VAL A 29 -4.65 21.03 -20.26
CA VAL A 29 -4.14 20.12 -19.22
C VAL A 29 -4.15 18.66 -19.71
N ALA A 30 -5.18 18.25 -20.45
CA ALA A 30 -5.28 16.88 -20.96
C ALA A 30 -4.26 16.56 -22.07
N VAL A 31 -3.99 17.53 -22.96
CA VAL A 31 -3.11 17.35 -24.13
C VAL A 31 -1.63 17.50 -23.78
N VAL A 32 -1.29 18.35 -22.81
CA VAL A 32 0.12 18.63 -22.46
C VAL A 32 0.61 17.61 -21.41
N PRO A 33 1.54 16.69 -21.75
CA PRO A 33 1.94 15.60 -20.86
C PRO A 33 2.54 16.08 -19.53
N SER A 34 3.28 17.20 -19.56
CA SER A 34 3.91 17.79 -18.36
C SER A 34 2.89 18.42 -17.40
N LEU A 35 1.81 19.01 -17.90
CA LEU A 35 0.72 19.54 -17.06
C LEU A 35 -0.15 18.42 -16.52
N ARG A 36 -0.46 17.42 -17.34
CA ARG A 36 -1.14 16.19 -16.92
C ARG A 36 -0.37 15.49 -15.80
N GLY A 37 0.96 15.40 -15.89
CA GLY A 37 1.82 14.84 -14.85
C GLY A 37 1.68 15.57 -13.53
N LYS A 38 1.78 16.90 -13.52
CA LYS A 38 1.65 17.74 -12.32
C LYS A 38 0.27 17.67 -11.66
N VAL A 39 -0.80 17.67 -12.46
CA VAL A 39 -2.17 17.51 -11.94
C VAL A 39 -2.36 16.10 -11.37
N LYS A 40 -1.87 15.07 -12.06
CA LYS A 40 -1.90 13.70 -11.55
C LYS A 40 -1.11 13.58 -10.25
N GLU A 41 0.07 14.17 -10.14
CA GLU A 41 0.87 14.16 -8.90
C GLU A 41 0.17 14.91 -7.76
N ALA A 42 -0.45 16.06 -8.03
CA ALA A 42 -1.17 16.84 -7.04
C ALA A 42 -2.46 16.15 -6.52
N PHE A 43 -3.12 15.33 -7.34
CA PHE A 43 -4.35 14.62 -6.96
C PHE A 43 -4.15 13.12 -6.62
N VAL A 44 -3.03 12.51 -7.03
CA VAL A 44 -2.75 11.06 -6.94
C VAL A 44 -1.45 10.77 -6.17
N SER A 45 -0.96 11.69 -5.33
CA SER A 45 0.12 11.38 -4.38
C SER A 45 -0.41 10.52 -3.21
N SER A 46 -0.83 9.28 -3.51
CA SER A 46 -0.65 8.20 -2.54
C SER A 46 0.84 7.85 -2.56
N GLU A 47 1.66 8.70 -1.93
CA GLU A 47 3.09 8.46 -1.81
C GLU A 47 3.28 7.13 -1.10
N ARG A 48 3.75 6.15 -1.86
CA ARG A 48 3.98 4.79 -1.41
C ARG A 48 5.40 4.74 -0.87
N ASN A 49 5.54 4.72 0.45
CA ASN A 49 6.84 4.61 1.10
C ASN A 49 7.10 3.15 1.52
N ILE A 50 8.23 2.57 1.10
CA ILE A 50 8.65 1.24 1.53
C ILE A 50 9.43 1.42 2.83
N LEU A 51 8.85 0.99 3.94
CA LEU A 51 9.46 1.12 5.26
C LEU A 51 10.46 0.01 5.56
N ALA A 52 10.23 -1.18 5.00
CA ALA A 52 11.06 -2.36 5.25
C ALA A 52 10.95 -3.38 4.13
N LYS A 53 11.99 -4.20 3.97
CA LYS A 53 12.05 -5.33 3.05
C LYS A 53 12.75 -6.51 3.70
N VAL A 54 12.18 -7.70 3.55
CA VAL A 54 12.81 -8.97 3.92
C VAL A 54 12.54 -10.00 2.82
N SER A 55 13.48 -10.91 2.58
CA SER A 55 13.32 -11.99 1.61
C SER A 55 13.76 -13.32 2.23
N GLY A 56 13.10 -14.41 1.86
CA GLY A 56 13.39 -15.75 2.38
C GLY A 56 12.39 -16.78 1.90
N SER A 57 12.64 -18.06 2.19
CA SER A 57 11.69 -19.15 1.95
C SER A 57 10.79 -19.31 3.17
N LEU A 58 9.48 -19.42 2.96
CA LEU A 58 8.51 -19.53 4.07
C LEU A 58 8.53 -20.89 4.75
N SER A 59 9.03 -21.92 4.08
CA SER A 59 9.30 -23.25 4.65
C SER A 59 10.31 -23.96 3.74
N PRO A 60 10.83 -25.15 4.10
CA PRO A 60 11.76 -25.91 3.25
C PRO A 60 11.23 -26.16 1.84
N ASP A 61 9.93 -26.45 1.72
CA ASP A 61 9.24 -26.70 0.44
C ASP A 61 8.33 -25.52 0.02
N GLY A 62 8.38 -24.41 0.76
CA GLY A 62 7.52 -23.24 0.58
C GLY A 62 8.06 -22.28 -0.47
N PRO A 63 7.22 -21.32 -0.92
CA PRO A 63 7.67 -20.32 -1.89
C PRO A 63 8.77 -19.44 -1.28
N ARG A 64 9.74 -19.09 -2.12
CA ARG A 64 10.66 -18.00 -1.83
C ARG A 64 9.93 -16.68 -2.05
N VAL A 65 9.92 -15.82 -1.04
CA VAL A 65 9.18 -14.57 -1.07
C VAL A 65 10.08 -13.36 -0.82
N THR A 66 9.61 -12.22 -1.32
CA THR A 66 10.03 -10.89 -0.87
C THR A 66 8.83 -10.22 -0.23
N VAL A 67 8.99 -9.77 1.00
CA VAL A 67 7.97 -9.11 1.79
C VAL A 67 8.35 -7.66 1.97
N LEU A 68 7.41 -6.77 1.67
CA LEU A 68 7.56 -5.32 1.83
C LEU A 68 6.57 -4.82 2.85
N LYS A 69 7.04 -4.01 3.79
CA LYS A 69 6.16 -3.19 4.64
C LYS A 69 6.05 -1.81 4.04
N ILE A 70 4.82 -1.37 3.82
CA ILE A 70 4.53 -0.19 3.00
C ILE A 70 3.60 0.74 3.77
N GLN A 71 3.97 2.00 3.78
CA GLN A 71 3.12 3.11 4.19
C GLN A 71 2.52 3.78 2.96
N SER A 72 1.22 4.05 3.01
CA SER A 72 0.52 4.78 1.97
C SER A 72 -0.52 5.68 2.61
N LYS A 73 -0.31 7.00 2.55
CA LYS A 73 -1.14 7.98 3.27
C LYS A 73 -1.22 7.64 4.76
N ASN A 74 -2.40 7.23 5.25
CA ASN A 74 -2.66 6.91 6.64
C ASN A 74 -2.88 5.41 6.88
N SER A 75 -2.32 4.54 6.04
CA SER A 75 -2.40 3.10 6.24
C SER A 75 -1.05 2.42 6.09
N LEU A 76 -0.88 1.33 6.84
CA LEU A 76 0.22 0.40 6.69
C LEU A 76 -0.31 -0.91 6.10
N SER A 77 0.52 -1.52 5.26
CA SER A 77 0.25 -2.84 4.71
C SER A 77 1.53 -3.62 4.51
N VAL A 78 1.39 -4.93 4.44
CA VAL A 78 2.44 -5.85 4.02
C VAL A 78 2.09 -6.38 2.65
N GLU A 79 2.98 -6.22 1.68
CA GLU A 79 2.87 -6.83 0.35
C GLU A 79 3.86 -8.00 0.27
N VAL A 80 3.36 -9.17 -0.13
CA VAL A 80 4.14 -10.40 -0.28
C VAL A 80 4.23 -10.74 -1.75
N PHE A 81 5.45 -10.86 -2.24
CA PHE A 81 5.77 -11.23 -3.61
C PHE A 81 6.40 -12.61 -3.63
N SER A 82 5.88 -13.52 -4.45
CA SER A 82 6.56 -14.77 -4.79
C SER A 82 7.67 -14.49 -5.78
N GLN A 83 8.84 -15.09 -5.59
CA GLN A 83 9.96 -15.01 -6.50
C GLN A 83 9.96 -16.24 -7.42
N GLY A 84 9.75 -16.03 -8.72
CA GLY A 84 9.88 -17.09 -9.73
C GLY A 84 11.34 -17.41 -10.07
N ASP A 85 11.55 -18.50 -10.83
CA ASP A 85 12.90 -18.99 -11.19
C ASP A 85 13.74 -17.97 -11.99
N GLY A 86 13.07 -17.08 -12.73
CA GLY A 86 13.70 -15.98 -13.48
C GLY A 86 13.92 -14.69 -12.68
N GLY A 87 13.64 -14.69 -11.38
CA GLY A 87 13.72 -13.50 -10.52
C GLY A 87 12.53 -12.54 -10.64
N GLU A 88 11.52 -12.88 -11.43
CA GLU A 88 10.26 -12.15 -11.51
C GLU A 88 9.55 -12.17 -10.15
N LEU A 89 8.99 -11.02 -9.76
CA LEU A 89 8.25 -10.85 -8.51
C LEU A 89 6.76 -10.74 -8.82
N THR A 90 6.00 -11.73 -8.36
CA THR A 90 4.54 -11.75 -8.51
C THR A 90 3.89 -11.46 -7.16
N LEU A 91 3.07 -10.41 -7.06
CA LEU A 91 2.33 -10.11 -5.84
C LEU A 91 1.34 -11.26 -5.55
N ILE A 92 1.50 -11.93 -4.42
CA ILE A 92 0.64 -13.04 -3.99
C ILE A 92 -0.28 -12.66 -2.83
N ALA A 93 0.07 -11.63 -2.06
CA ALA A 93 -0.79 -11.14 -0.99
C ALA A 93 -0.56 -9.65 -0.68
N LYS A 94 -1.63 -8.97 -0.28
CA LYS A 94 -1.60 -7.64 0.32
C LYS A 94 -2.38 -7.68 1.63
N LEU A 95 -1.66 -7.57 2.73
CA LEU A 95 -2.16 -7.78 4.09
C LEU A 95 -2.26 -6.42 4.78
N PRO A 96 -3.46 -5.91 5.08
CA PRO A 96 -3.60 -4.66 5.82
C PRO A 96 -3.10 -4.84 7.25
N LEU A 97 -2.39 -3.83 7.75
CA LEU A 97 -2.12 -3.69 9.18
C LEU A 97 -3.20 -2.78 9.77
N PHE A 98 -3.70 -3.13 10.95
CA PHE A 98 -4.82 -2.42 11.56
C PHE A 98 -4.44 -1.01 12.04
N GLU A 99 -3.17 -0.84 12.41
CA GLU A 99 -2.66 0.43 12.90
C GLU A 99 -1.83 1.14 11.81
N ALA A 100 -1.87 2.47 11.83
CA ALA A 100 -1.18 3.31 10.85
C ALA A 100 0.26 3.66 11.22
N ARG A 101 0.69 3.39 12.45
CA ARG A 101 2.01 3.76 12.97
C ARG A 101 2.98 2.58 12.91
N ASP A 102 4.14 2.83 12.31
CA ASP A 102 5.18 1.81 12.17
C ASP A 102 5.75 1.45 13.55
N GLY A 103 5.93 0.16 13.79
CA GLY A 103 6.49 -0.37 15.03
C GLY A 103 7.86 -0.97 14.81
N TYR A 104 8.65 -1.06 15.88
CA TYR A 104 9.92 -1.77 15.91
C TYR A 104 9.91 -2.74 17.08
N PHE A 105 10.51 -3.91 16.91
CA PHE A 105 10.75 -4.86 17.99
C PHE A 105 12.19 -5.34 17.94
N LEU A 106 12.68 -5.86 19.06
CA LEU A 106 14.01 -6.46 19.12
C LEU A 106 13.92 -7.89 18.57
N TYR A 107 14.69 -8.18 17.53
CA TYR A 107 14.82 -9.51 16.96
C TYR A 107 16.29 -9.88 16.86
N LYS A 108 16.70 -10.93 17.58
CA LYS A 108 18.11 -11.39 17.64
C LYS A 108 19.09 -10.23 17.92
N GLY A 109 18.73 -9.37 18.88
CA GLY A 109 19.54 -8.22 19.28
C GLY A 109 19.50 -7.01 18.33
N ASN A 110 18.70 -7.05 17.26
CA ASN A 110 18.56 -5.94 16.31
C ASN A 110 17.14 -5.40 16.33
N ALA A 111 16.99 -4.07 16.39
CA ALA A 111 15.68 -3.46 16.21
C ALA A 111 15.24 -3.59 14.74
N THR A 112 14.08 -4.20 14.49
CA THR A 112 13.50 -4.34 13.15
C THR A 112 12.00 -4.07 13.17
N ASN A 113 11.48 -3.56 12.06
CA ASN A 113 10.06 -3.31 11.83
C ASN A 113 9.40 -4.34 10.89
N LEU A 114 10.17 -5.31 10.39
CA LEU A 114 9.70 -6.43 9.59
C LEU A 114 10.66 -7.62 9.70
N ALA A 115 10.14 -8.82 9.89
CA ALA A 115 10.94 -10.04 9.94
C ALA A 115 10.22 -11.23 9.33
N LEU A 116 11.00 -12.18 8.82
CA LEU A 116 10.58 -13.57 8.62
C LEU A 116 11.19 -14.39 9.76
N THR A 117 10.36 -15.02 10.58
CA THR A 117 10.84 -15.84 11.70
C THR A 117 9.86 -16.92 12.04
N ASP A 118 10.39 -18.06 12.47
CA ASP A 118 9.62 -19.17 13.04
C ASP A 118 9.20 -18.79 14.47
N VAL A 119 7.93 -18.39 14.63
CA VAL A 119 7.39 -17.85 15.88
C VAL A 119 7.00 -18.97 16.84
N ASP A 120 6.38 -20.03 16.33
CA ASP A 120 5.89 -21.16 17.13
C ASP A 120 6.77 -22.42 17.07
N LYS A 121 7.89 -22.36 16.34
CA LYS A 121 8.91 -23.41 16.22
C LYS A 121 8.43 -24.62 15.44
N ASP A 122 7.58 -24.40 14.44
CA ASP A 122 7.08 -25.46 13.56
C ASP A 122 7.95 -25.68 12.30
N GLY A 123 9.00 -24.87 12.11
CA GLY A 123 9.92 -24.93 10.97
C GLY A 123 9.49 -24.10 9.76
N SER A 124 8.30 -23.50 9.81
CA SER A 124 7.83 -22.49 8.86
C SER A 124 8.10 -21.09 9.39
N LEU A 125 8.35 -20.14 8.50
CA LEU A 125 8.56 -18.74 8.87
C LEU A 125 7.23 -17.99 8.75
N GLU A 126 6.85 -17.30 9.82
CA GLU A 126 5.83 -16.27 9.77
C GLU A 126 6.41 -14.91 9.36
N ILE A 127 5.53 -14.08 8.79
CA ILE A 127 5.80 -12.66 8.62
C ILE A 127 5.41 -11.95 9.92
N VAL A 128 6.37 -11.26 10.53
CA VAL A 128 6.15 -10.43 11.73
C VAL A 128 6.31 -8.96 11.36
N ALA A 129 5.24 -8.19 11.53
CA ALA A 129 5.19 -6.75 11.24
C ALA A 129 4.62 -5.99 12.46
N PRO A 130 5.46 -5.53 13.40
CA PRO A 130 5.01 -4.73 14.55
C PRO A 130 4.37 -3.40 14.12
N THR A 131 3.37 -2.94 14.85
CA THR A 131 2.81 -1.59 14.73
C THR A 131 2.58 -0.99 16.11
N TYR A 132 2.33 0.31 16.20
CA TYR A 132 1.84 0.94 17.43
C TYR A 132 0.39 1.37 17.24
N ASP A 133 -0.45 1.12 18.25
CA ASP A 133 -1.77 1.72 18.28
C ASP A 133 -1.72 3.21 18.64
N ASP A 134 -2.88 3.86 18.69
CA ASP A 134 -2.98 5.28 18.99
C ASP A 134 -2.44 5.67 20.38
N GLN A 135 -2.40 4.72 21.32
CA GLN A 135 -1.88 4.89 22.67
C GLN A 135 -0.38 4.55 22.77
N MET A 136 0.29 4.32 21.63
CA MET A 136 1.70 3.89 21.55
C MET A 136 1.95 2.52 22.19
N VAL A 137 0.93 1.68 22.32
CA VAL A 137 1.09 0.30 22.77
C VAL A 137 1.52 -0.55 21.57
N PRO A 138 2.60 -1.33 21.68
CA PRO A 138 3.04 -2.21 20.60
C PRO A 138 2.00 -3.29 20.30
N ARG A 139 1.80 -3.56 19.01
CA ARG A 139 0.94 -4.62 18.48
C ARG A 139 1.75 -5.44 17.49
N LEU A 140 1.79 -6.75 17.67
CA LEU A 140 2.40 -7.65 16.70
C LEU A 140 1.35 -8.13 15.69
N ASN A 141 1.63 -7.87 14.40
CA ASN A 141 0.89 -8.48 13.31
C ASN A 141 1.71 -9.67 12.81
N ILE A 142 1.19 -10.87 12.98
CA ILE A 142 1.85 -12.11 12.58
C ILE A 142 0.99 -12.80 11.53
N PHE A 143 1.61 -13.15 10.41
CA PHE A 143 0.93 -13.80 9.29
C PHE A 143 1.61 -15.12 8.94
N ARG A 144 0.84 -16.20 8.98
CA ARG A 144 1.26 -17.55 8.62
C ARG A 144 0.82 -17.86 7.19
N TYR A 145 1.71 -18.47 6.42
CA TYR A 145 1.34 -18.98 5.10
C TYR A 145 0.66 -20.34 5.22
N ASN A 146 -0.47 -20.49 4.54
CA ASN A 146 -1.19 -21.75 4.45
C ASN A 146 -0.91 -22.39 3.08
N PRO A 147 -0.15 -23.50 3.01
CA PRO A 147 0.24 -24.11 1.74
C PRO A 147 -0.94 -24.72 0.98
N ASN A 148 -2.02 -25.10 1.68
CA ASN A 148 -3.19 -25.71 1.05
C ASN A 148 -4.02 -24.68 0.28
N THR A 149 -4.21 -23.50 0.87
CA THR A 149 -4.99 -22.41 0.26
C THR A 149 -4.14 -21.40 -0.51
N LYS A 150 -2.81 -21.47 -0.34
CA LYS A 150 -1.83 -20.50 -0.83
C LYS A 150 -2.12 -19.06 -0.34
N SER A 151 -2.71 -18.93 0.84
CA SER A 151 -3.08 -17.65 1.46
C SER A 151 -2.28 -17.38 2.73
N PHE A 152 -2.50 -16.21 3.34
CA PHE A 152 -1.94 -15.84 4.62
C PHE A 152 -3.03 -15.65 5.66
N ASP A 153 -2.87 -16.32 6.79
CA ASP A 153 -3.78 -16.23 7.93
C ASP A 153 -3.10 -15.42 9.04
N ARG A 154 -3.88 -14.53 9.68
CA ARG A 154 -3.38 -13.79 10.85
C ARG A 154 -3.38 -14.71 12.07
N VAL A 155 -2.28 -14.73 12.79
CA VAL A 155 -2.12 -15.53 14.02
C VAL A 155 -1.69 -14.66 15.19
N THR A 156 -1.91 -15.16 16.40
CA THR A 156 -1.50 -14.51 17.64
C THR A 156 -0.10 -14.97 18.04
N ALA A 157 0.70 -14.08 18.62
CA ALA A 157 1.99 -14.45 19.17
C ALA A 157 1.81 -15.44 20.34
N PRO A 158 2.67 -16.47 20.47
CA PRO A 158 2.79 -17.23 21.70
C PRO A 158 3.19 -16.34 22.87
N GLU A 159 2.82 -16.72 24.09
CA GLU A 159 3.20 -15.99 25.30
C GLU A 159 4.73 -15.84 25.39
N GLY A 160 5.20 -14.61 25.68
CA GLY A 160 6.61 -14.30 25.88
C GLY A 160 7.45 -14.02 24.63
N PHE A 161 6.87 -14.06 23.42
CA PHE A 161 7.59 -13.74 22.17
C PHE A 161 8.19 -12.32 22.16
N GLU A 162 7.57 -11.36 22.85
CA GLU A 162 8.01 -9.96 22.90
C GLU A 162 9.25 -9.70 23.79
N THR A 163 9.68 -10.69 24.60
CA THR A 163 10.61 -10.48 25.72
C THR A 163 12.02 -11.04 25.55
N LYS A 164 12.44 -11.43 24.34
CA LYS A 164 13.77 -12.05 24.11
C LYS A 164 14.59 -11.41 22.99
#